data_AF-A0A2X1MYP7-F1
#
_entry.id   AF-A0A2X1MYP7-F1
#
_cell.length_a   1.000
_cell.length_b   1.000
_cell.length_c   1.000
_cell.angle_alpha   90.00
_cell.angle_beta   90.00
_cell.angle_gamma   90.00
#
_symmetry.space_group_name_H-M   'P 1'
#
loop_
_entity.id
_entity.type
_entity.pdbx_description
1 polymer ?
#
loop_
_entity_poly.entity_id
_entity_poly.type
_entity_poly.pdbx_seq_one_letter_code
_entity_poly.pdbx_strand_id
1 'polypeptide(L)' 'MVLRLDQAGRPYNEGEQVVIGGNERYVSVCRKHYKEALQVDSLTAIQERHRHD' A
#
# COMPACT_ATOMS: atom_id res chain seq x y z
N MET A 1 -6.79 3.89 6.46
CA MET A 1 -7.05 3.19 5.18
C MET A 1 -6.25 1.91 5.17
N VAL A 2 -6.70 0.89 4.45
CA VAL A 2 -5.96 -0.38 4.28
C VAL A 2 -5.48 -0.46 2.84
N LEU A 3 -4.17 -0.47 2.62
CA LEU A 3 -3.54 -0.63 1.31
C LEU A 3 -3.32 -2.13 1.04
N ARG A 4 -3.67 -2.59 -0.16
CA ARG A 4 -3.42 -3.96 -0.61
C ARG A 4 -2.10 -4.03 -1.38
N LEU A 5 -1.29 -5.05 -1.12
CA LEU A 5 0.00 -5.27 -1.75
C LEU A 5 0.02 -6.60 -2.53
N ASP A 6 0.54 -6.56 -3.75
CA ASP A 6 0.76 -7.76 -4.56
C ASP A 6 1.94 -8.59 -4.00
N GLN A 7 2.27 -9.70 -4.66
CA GLN A 7 3.38 -10.56 -4.26
C GLN A 7 4.75 -9.88 -4.36
N ALA A 8 4.87 -8.80 -5.13
CA ALA A 8 6.07 -7.97 -5.24
C ALA A 8 6.04 -6.77 -4.26
N GLY A 9 5.02 -6.66 -3.40
CA GLY A 9 4.87 -5.55 -2.46
C GLY A 9 4.35 -4.26 -3.10
N ARG A 10 3.79 -4.32 -4.32
CA ARG A 10 3.28 -3.15 -5.03
C ARG A 10 1.82 -2.86 -4.66
N PRO A 11 1.45 -1.58 -4.49
CA PRO A 11 0.08 -1.18 -4.20
C PRO A 11 -0.86 -1.50 -5.36
N TYR A 12 -2.00 -2.15 -5.07
CA TYR A 12 -3.04 -2.37 -6.08
C TYR A 12 -4.44 -2.17 -5.49
N ASN A 13 -5.38 -1.78 -6.34
CA ASN A 13 -6.78 -1.51 -5.97
C ASN A 13 -7.79 -2.30 -6.80
N GLU A 14 -7.31 -3.20 -7.65
CA GLU A 14 -8.11 -4.08 -8.50
C GLU A 14 -8.19 -5.51 -7.92
N GLY A 15 -9.02 -6.37 -8.53
CA GLY A 15 -9.17 -7.77 -8.16
C GLY A 15 -10.35 -8.06 -7.22
N GLU A 16 -10.30 -9.27 -6.62
CA GLU A 16 -11.40 -9.82 -5.83
C GLU A 16 -11.80 -8.93 -4.65
N GLN A 17 -13.11 -8.81 -4.43
CA GLN A 17 -13.66 -8.02 -3.33
C GLN A 17 -13.21 -8.59 -1.98
N VAL A 18 -13.15 -9.93 -1.86
CA VAL A 18 -12.74 -10.64 -0.65
C VAL A 18 -11.45 -11.42 -0.92
N VAL A 19 -10.39 -11.10 -0.17
CA VAL A 19 -9.10 -11.80 -0.23
C VAL A 19 -8.63 -12.04 1.21
N ILE A 20 -8.21 -13.26 1.52
CA ILE A 20 -7.65 -13.61 2.84
C ILE A 20 -6.13 -13.51 2.76
N GLY A 21 -5.50 -12.82 3.72
CA GLY A 21 -4.05 -12.65 3.81
C GLY A 21 -3.65 -11.82 5.02
N GLY A 22 -2.39 -11.91 5.44
CA GLY A 22 -1.84 -11.21 6.60
C GLY A 22 -1.16 -9.89 6.23
N ASN A 23 -0.15 -9.51 7.02
CA ASN A 23 0.62 -8.28 6.84
C ASN A 23 1.42 -8.28 5.53
N GLU A 24 1.66 -9.44 4.92
CA GLU A 24 2.25 -9.52 3.59
C GLU A 24 1.34 -8.99 2.46
N ARG A 25 0.02 -8.85 2.72
CA ARG A 25 -0.95 -8.34 1.74
C ARG A 25 -1.60 -7.03 2.13
N TYR A 26 -1.56 -6.65 3.41
CA TYR A 26 -2.30 -5.50 3.92
C TYR A 26 -1.43 -4.62 4.80
N VAL A 27 -1.41 -3.32 4.50
CA VAL A 27 -0.72 -2.32 5.32
C VAL A 27 -1.67 -1.20 5.69
N SER A 28 -1.72 -0.88 6.99
CA SER A 28 -2.47 0.26 7.52
C SER A 28 -1.75 1.57 7.21
N VAL A 29 -2.43 2.48 6.53
CA VAL A 29 -1.89 3.79 6.13
C VAL A 29 -2.92 4.91 6.31
N CYS A 30 -2.45 6.16 6.39
CA CYS A 30 -3.35 7.31 6.36
C CYS A 30 -3.95 7.53 4.96
N ARG A 31 -4.96 8.41 4.84
CA ARG A 31 -5.62 8.71 3.55
C ARG A 31 -4.65 9.29 2.51
N LYS A 32 -3.69 10.10 2.95
CA LYS A 32 -2.68 10.73 2.08
C LYS A 32 -1.79 9.65 1.44
N HIS A 33 -1.15 8.83 2.27
CA HIS A 33 -0.24 7.78 1.81
C HIS A 33 -0.93 6.70 0.98
N TYR A 34 -2.22 6.40 1.23
CA TYR A 34 -2.98 5.50 0.37
C TYR A 34 -3.05 6.00 -1.08
N LYS A 35 -3.39 7.29 -1.26
CA LYS A 35 -3.51 7.89 -2.61
C LYS A 35 -2.16 7.99 -3.29
N GLU A 36 -1.15 8.44 -2.56
CA GLU A 36 0.21 8.55 -3.08
C GLU A 36 0.75 7.18 -3.50
N ALA A 37 0.47 6.12 -2.73
CA ALA A 37 0.94 4.76 -3.03
C ALA A 37 0.36 4.25 -4.35
N LEU A 38 -0.93 4.48 -4.58
CA LEU A 38 -1.56 4.12 -5.86
C LEU A 38 -1.09 4.98 -7.04
N GLN A 39 -0.61 6.20 -6.81
CA GLN A 39 -0.08 7.07 -7.87
C GLN A 39 1.38 6.74 -8.22
N VAL A 40 2.19 6.41 -7.21
CA VAL A 40 3.63 6.15 -7.34
C VAL A 40 3.90 4.66 -7.64
N ASP A 41 2.92 3.78 -7.41
CA ASP A 41 3.05 2.33 -7.50
C ASP A 41 4.17 1.76 -6.60
N SER A 42 4.41 2.41 -5.45
CA SER A 42 5.42 1.98 -4.47
C SER A 42 5.12 2.50 -3.07
N LEU A 43 4.92 1.58 -2.13
CA LEU A 43 4.79 1.90 -0.71
C LEU A 43 6.14 2.36 -0.11
N THR A 44 7.22 1.66 -0.44
CA THR A 44 8.57 1.93 0.10
C THR A 44 9.03 3.34 -0.26
N ALA A 45 8.83 3.76 -1.52
CA ALA A 45 9.22 5.11 -1.97
C ALA A 45 8.50 6.24 -1.22
N ILE A 46 7.34 5.97 -0.63
CA ILE A 46 6.59 6.95 0.17
C ILE A 46 7.05 6.91 1.62
N GLN A 47 7.28 5.73 2.17
CA GLN A 47 7.81 5.56 3.52
C GLN A 47 9.19 6.20 3.68
N GLU A 48 10.07 6.05 2.69
CA GLU A 48 11.40 6.66 2.68
C GLU A 48 11.34 8.18 2.64
N ARG A 49 10.44 8.76 1.84
CA ARG A 49 10.21 10.21 1.77
C ARG A 49 9.74 10.82 3.10
N HIS A 50 9.11 10.02 3.95
CA HIS A 50 8.55 10.45 5.23
C HIS A 50 9.32 9.93 6.46
N ARG A 51 10.40 9.16 6.27
CA ARG A 51 11.25 8.67 7.38
C ARG A 51 12.13 9.76 8.01
N HIS A 52 12.10 10.98 7.47
CA HIS A 52 12.92 12.12 7.90
C HIS A 52 12.12 13.34 8.40
N ASP A 53 10.80 13.22 8.57
CA ASP A 53 9.98 14.20 9.30
C ASP A 53 9.88 13.85 10.79
#